data_AF-X1LLZ4-F1
#
_entry.id   AF-X1LLZ4-F1
#
_cell.length_a   1.000
_cell.length_b   1.000
_cell.length_c   1.000
_cell.angle_alpha   90.00
_cell.angle_beta   90.00
_cell.angle_gamma   90.00
#
_symmetry.space_group_name_H-M   'P 1'
#
loop_
_entity.id
_entity.type
_entity.pdbx_description
1 polymer ?
#
loop_
_entity_poly.entity_id
_entity_poly.type
_entity_poly.pdbx_seq_one_letter_code
_entity_poly.pdbx_strand_id
1 'polypeptide(L)'
;MEIAARIDRTKYDVFRWRYELSIPKKLTLALGLACLTGLVAQIRIMLPWSPVPVTGQTLAVLLAGVLLGRWWGGISLAIYAGLGIAGVPWFAGWGSGLGYLAGPTGGYIIG
;
A
#
# COMPACT_ATOMS: atom_id res chain seq x y z
N MET A 1 -9.49 28.79 -15.33
CA MET A 1 -8.18 28.48 -14.68
C MET A 1 -8.22 28.63 -13.16
N GLU A 2 -9.08 29.49 -12.60
CA GLU A 2 -9.16 29.75 -11.15
C GLU A 2 -9.60 28.54 -10.30
N ILE A 3 -10.55 27.73 -10.80
CA ILE A 3 -11.05 26.55 -10.08
C ILE A 3 -9.95 25.50 -9.89
N ALA A 4 -9.14 25.24 -10.93
CA ALA A 4 -8.03 24.29 -10.85
C ALA A 4 -6.98 24.77 -9.83
N ALA A 5 -6.62 26.05 -9.86
CA ALA A 5 -5.68 26.64 -8.90
C ALA A 5 -6.20 26.58 -7.45
N ARG A 6 -7.52 26.71 -7.25
CA ARG A 6 -8.15 26.56 -5.94
C ARG A 6 -8.06 25.12 -5.43
N ILE A 7 -8.36 24.14 -6.29
CA ILE A 7 -8.28 22.71 -5.95
C ILE A 7 -6.85 22.32 -5.58
N ASP A 8 -5.86 22.73 -6.38
CA ASP A 8 -4.46 22.39 -6.11
C ASP A 8 -3.98 23.00 -4.81
N ARG A 9 -4.36 24.25 -4.51
CA ARG A 9 -4.06 24.90 -3.23
C ARG A 9 -4.65 24.12 -2.06
N THR A 10 -5.94 23.77 -2.12
CA THR A 10 -6.60 23.00 -1.05
C THR A 10 -5.95 21.63 -0.85
N LYS A 11 -5.58 20.93 -1.93
CA LYS A 11 -4.85 19.65 -1.83
C LYS A 11 -3.48 19.84 -1.20
N TYR A 12 -2.78 20.91 -1.55
CA TYR A 12 -1.51 21.27 -0.92
C TYR A 12 -1.68 21.57 0.56
N ASP A 13 -2.70 22.32 0.95
CA ASP A 13 -2.95 22.67 2.36
C ASP A 13 -3.23 21.42 3.20
N VAL A 14 -4.06 20.51 2.70
CA VAL A 14 -4.39 19.24 3.37
C VAL A 14 -3.16 18.33 3.48
N PHE A 15 -2.36 18.24 2.42
CA PHE A 15 -1.19 17.35 2.38
C PHE A 15 0.14 18.07 2.63
N ARG A 16 0.11 19.29 3.16
CA ARG A 16 1.30 20.13 3.36
C ARG A 16 2.34 19.42 4.21
N TRP A 17 1.88 18.73 5.25
CA TRP A 17 2.68 17.93 6.17
C TRP A 17 3.60 16.93 5.45
N ARG A 18 3.15 16.29 4.34
CA ARG A 18 3.96 15.33 3.58
C ARG A 18 5.14 15.97 2.87
N TYR A 19 5.06 17.27 2.57
CA TYR A 19 6.11 18.03 1.91
C TYR A 19 7.14 18.54 2.91
N GLU A 20 6.67 18.98 4.09
CA GLU A 20 7.50 19.54 5.16
C GLU A 20 8.29 18.50 5.96
N LEU A 21 7.85 17.24 5.96
CA LEU A 21 8.54 16.16 6.66
C LEU A 21 9.94 15.93 6.08
N SER A 22 10.88 15.58 6.96
CA SER A 22 12.20 15.10 6.55
C SER A 22 12.11 13.70 5.94
N ILE A 23 13.10 13.36 5.11
CA ILE A 23 13.19 12.05 4.44
C ILE A 23 13.05 10.87 5.43
N PRO A 24 13.73 10.86 6.60
CA PRO A 24 13.60 9.75 7.56
C PRO A 24 12.15 9.54 8.03
N LYS A 25 11.42 10.63 8.31
CA LYS A 25 10.04 10.53 8.77
C LYS A 25 9.11 10.00 7.67
N LYS A 26 9.35 10.40 6.40
CA LYS A 26 8.61 9.84 5.26
C LYS A 26 8.87 8.35 5.09
N LEU A 27 10.11 7.91 5.29
CA LEU A 27 10.45 6.49 5.27
C LEU A 27 9.76 5.73 6.41
N THR A 28 9.74 6.28 7.63
CA THR A 28 9.00 5.69 8.75
C THR A 28 7.51 5.56 8.45
N LEU A 29 6.90 6.57 7.83
CA LEU A 29 5.49 6.51 7.42
C LEU A 29 5.24 5.49 6.31
N ALA A 30 6.15 5.40 5.33
CA ALA A 30 6.07 4.39 4.28
C ALA A 30 6.19 2.98 4.85
N LEU A 31 7.08 2.75 5.81
CA LEU A 31 7.19 1.50 6.56
C LEU A 31 5.91 1.22 7.36
N GLY A 32 5.38 2.23 8.07
CA GLY A 32 4.14 2.10 8.83
C GLY A 32 2.94 1.71 7.97
N LEU A 33 2.81 2.31 6.79
CA LEU A 33 1.78 1.96 5.81
C LEU A 33 2.00 0.58 5.18
N ALA A 34 3.25 0.15 5.00
CA ALA A 34 3.56 -1.21 4.54
C ALA A 34 3.13 -2.25 5.59
N CYS A 35 3.45 -2.01 6.87
CA CYS A 35 2.99 -2.85 7.98
C CYS A 35 1.47 -2.86 8.08
N LEU A 36 0.82 -1.70 7.98
CA LEU A 36 -0.65 -1.61 7.97
C LEU A 36 -1.23 -2.42 6.81
N THR A 37 -0.63 -2.34 5.62
CA THR A 37 -1.06 -3.11 4.44
C THR A 37 -1.00 -4.60 4.73
N GLY A 38 0.10 -5.10 5.30
CA GLY A 38 0.23 -6.51 5.66
C GLY A 38 -0.75 -6.98 6.74
N LEU A 39 -1.02 -6.14 7.75
CA LEU A 39 -2.00 -6.44 8.80
C LEU A 39 -3.43 -6.49 8.25
N VAL A 40 -3.80 -5.50 7.45
CA VAL A 40 -5.15 -5.39 6.87
C VAL A 40 -5.35 -6.40 5.73
N ALA A 41 -4.28 -6.86 5.07
CA ALA A 41 -4.32 -7.97 4.11
C ALA A 41 -4.81 -9.29 4.74
N GLN A 42 -4.69 -9.45 6.06
CA GLN A 42 -5.21 -10.63 6.76
C GLN A 42 -6.73 -10.65 6.87
N ILE A 43 -7.38 -9.49 6.75
CA ILE A 43 -8.83 -9.41 6.64
C ILE A 43 -9.20 -9.90 5.25
N ARG A 44 -9.48 -11.20 5.14
CA ARG A 44 -9.78 -11.89 3.88
C ARG A 44 -11.14 -12.57 3.94
N ILE A 45 -11.94 -12.37 2.90
CA ILE A 45 -13.23 -13.01 2.70
C ILE A 45 -13.10 -13.93 1.49
N MET A 46 -13.22 -15.23 1.72
CA MET A 46 -13.20 -16.23 0.65
C MET A 46 -14.53 -16.23 -0.09
N LEU A 47 -14.46 -16.18 -1.42
CA LEU A 47 -15.65 -16.24 -2.26
C LEU A 47 -15.84 -17.67 -2.77
N PRO A 48 -17.06 -18.24 -2.70
CA PRO A 48 -17.31 -19.61 -3.13
C PRO A 48 -16.91 -19.93 -4.58
N TRP A 49 -16.85 -18.92 -5.45
CA TRP A 49 -16.62 -19.07 -6.89
C TRP A 49 -15.24 -18.58 -7.37
N SER A 50 -14.36 -18.10 -6.48
CA SER A 50 -13.06 -17.52 -6.87
C SER A 50 -11.93 -18.06 -5.99
N PRO A 51 -10.78 -18.43 -6.57
CA PRO A 51 -9.59 -18.81 -5.80
C PRO A 51 -8.91 -17.61 -5.12
N VAL A 52 -9.26 -16.38 -5.52
CA VAL A 52 -8.71 -15.13 -4.97
C VAL A 52 -9.68 -14.58 -3.92
N PRO A 53 -9.27 -14.48 -2.64
CA PRO A 53 -10.09 -13.85 -1.62
C PRO A 53 -10.14 -12.33 -1.82
N VAL A 54 -11.25 -11.71 -1.43
CA VAL A 54 -11.31 -10.26 -1.27
C VAL A 54 -10.58 -9.91 0.02
N THR A 55 -9.57 -9.05 -0.06
CA THR A 55 -8.74 -8.67 1.08
C THR A 55 -8.78 -7.17 1.34
N GLY A 56 -8.56 -6.80 2.59
CA GLY A 56 -8.37 -5.40 2.96
C GLY A 56 -7.08 -4.77 2.40
N GLN A 57 -6.18 -5.56 1.79
CA GLN A 57 -4.95 -5.08 1.17
C GLN A 57 -5.23 -3.96 0.15
N THR A 58 -6.25 -4.14 -0.69
CA THR A 58 -6.59 -3.18 -1.76
C THR A 58 -6.97 -1.81 -1.20
N LEU A 59 -7.69 -1.77 -0.08
CA LEU A 59 -8.00 -0.52 0.63
C LEU A 59 -6.73 0.16 1.15
N ALA A 60 -5.82 -0.61 1.76
CA ALA A 60 -4.55 -0.09 2.27
C ALA A 60 -3.65 0.46 1.15
N VAL A 61 -3.63 -0.20 -0.01
CA VAL A 61 -2.93 0.25 -1.23
C VAL A 61 -3.45 1.61 -1.70
N LEU A 62 -4.77 1.77 -1.80
CA LEU A 62 -5.37 3.05 -2.17
C LEU A 62 -5.08 4.13 -1.13
N LEU A 63 -5.14 3.78 0.16
CA LEU A 63 -4.84 4.68 1.25
C LEU A 63 -3.37 5.16 1.21
N ALA A 64 -2.42 4.27 0.93
CA ALA A 64 -1.02 4.63 0.75
C ALA A 64 -0.83 5.65 -0.38
N GLY A 65 -1.52 5.46 -1.52
CA GLY A 65 -1.50 6.41 -2.63
C GLY A 65 -2.08 7.78 -2.28
N VAL A 66 -3.17 7.83 -1.51
CA VAL A 66 -3.80 9.07 -1.07
C VAL A 66 -2.95 9.80 -0.02
N LEU A 67 -2.50 9.09 1.02
CA LEU A 67 -1.80 9.69 2.15
C LEU A 67 -0.37 10.12 1.80
N LEU A 68 0.38 9.25 1.12
CA LEU A 68 1.80 9.46 0.85
C LEU A 68 2.06 10.02 -0.55
N GLY A 69 1.07 9.95 -1.46
CA GLY A 69 1.20 10.38 -2.84
C GLY A 69 1.93 9.36 -3.73
N ARG A 70 2.09 9.70 -5.02
CA ARG A 70 2.61 8.80 -6.06
C ARG A 70 3.97 8.15 -5.71
N TRP A 71 4.90 8.92 -5.17
CA TRP A 71 6.26 8.44 -4.90
C TRP A 71 6.34 7.65 -3.59
N TRP A 72 5.96 8.26 -2.47
CA TRP A 72 6.10 7.63 -1.15
C TRP A 72 5.07 6.51 -0.91
N GLY A 73 3.90 6.58 -1.55
CA GLY A 73 2.95 5.47 -1.59
C GLY A 73 3.52 4.28 -2.35
N GLY A 74 4.12 4.52 -3.53
CA GLY A 74 4.83 3.48 -4.27
C GLY A 74 5.99 2.87 -3.49
N ILE A 75 6.79 3.69 -2.80
CA ILE A 75 7.86 3.20 -1.91
C ILE A 75 7.31 2.32 -0.79
N SER A 76 6.20 2.71 -0.17
CA SER A 76 5.54 1.91 0.87
C SER A 76 5.14 0.53 0.34
N LEU A 77 4.54 0.46 -0.85
CA LEU A 77 4.14 -0.80 -1.47
C LEU A 77 5.33 -1.62 -1.97
N ALA A 78 6.40 -0.97 -2.44
CA ALA A 78 7.64 -1.64 -2.77
C ALA A 78 8.30 -2.28 -1.55
N ILE A 79 8.25 -1.62 -0.39
CA ILE A 79 8.68 -2.20 0.89
C ILE A 79 7.80 -3.40 1.25
N TYR A 80 6.47 -3.26 1.13
CA TYR A 80 5.53 -4.35 1.37
C TYR A 80 5.83 -5.59 0.50
N ALA A 81 5.97 -5.39 -0.81
CA ALA A 81 6.29 -6.47 -1.74
C ALA A 81 7.69 -7.03 -1.47
N GLY A 82 8.70 -6.17 -1.34
CA GLY A 82 10.10 -6.56 -1.20
C GLY A 82 10.38 -7.38 0.05
N LEU A 83 9.90 -6.96 1.23
CA LEU A 83 10.09 -7.74 2.45
C LEU A 83 9.22 -8.99 2.46
N GLY A 84 8.03 -8.95 1.86
CA GLY A 84 7.21 -10.15 1.71
C GLY A 84 7.88 -11.21 0.83
N ILE A 85 8.50 -10.79 -0.27
CA ILE A 85 9.34 -11.64 -1.13
C ILE A 85 10.57 -12.14 -0.37
N ALA A 86 11.18 -11.31 0.47
CA ALA A 86 12.32 -11.68 1.31
C ALA A 86 11.96 -12.66 2.45
N GLY A 87 10.67 -12.92 2.69
CA GLY A 87 10.20 -13.96 3.61
C GLY A 87 9.28 -13.47 4.72
N VAL A 88 9.00 -12.16 4.83
CA VAL A 88 8.06 -11.65 5.85
C VAL A 88 6.65 -12.16 5.58
N PRO A 89 6.02 -12.93 6.50
CA PRO A 89 4.73 -13.60 6.29
C PRO A 89 3.56 -12.63 6.47
N TRP A 90 3.45 -11.63 5.62
CA TRP A 90 2.41 -10.59 5.73
C TRP A 90 1.52 -10.45 4.51
N PHE A 91 1.72 -11.29 3.48
CA PHE A 91 0.73 -11.42 2.42
C PHE A 91 -0.55 -12.08 2.96
N ALA A 92 -1.64 -11.98 2.21
CA ALA A 92 -2.93 -12.48 2.66
C ALA A 92 -2.88 -13.96 3.09
N GLY A 93 -3.30 -14.25 4.32
CA GLY A 93 -3.21 -15.60 4.89
C GLY A 93 -1.81 -15.98 5.37
N TRP A 94 -1.02 -15.00 5.84
CA TRP A 94 0.35 -15.17 6.33
C TRP A 94 1.33 -15.75 5.30
N GLY A 95 1.09 -15.49 4.01
CA GLY A 95 1.97 -15.92 2.93
C GLY A 95 3.23 -15.05 2.82
N SER A 96 4.29 -15.61 2.23
CA SER A 96 5.53 -14.92 1.88
C SER A 96 6.31 -15.64 0.78
N GLY A 97 7.39 -15.00 0.32
CA GLY A 97 8.36 -15.57 -0.61
C GLY A 97 7.98 -15.40 -2.08
N LEU A 98 8.95 -15.69 -2.96
CA LEU A 98 8.75 -15.68 -4.42
C LEU A 98 7.67 -16.66 -4.88
N GLY A 99 7.53 -17.80 -4.19
CA GLY A 99 6.51 -18.81 -4.53
C GLY A 99 5.08 -18.28 -4.42
N TYR A 100 4.82 -17.33 -3.51
CA TYR A 100 3.51 -16.70 -3.37
C TYR A 100 3.13 -15.88 -4.62
N LEU A 101 4.11 -15.30 -5.31
CA LEU A 101 3.87 -14.51 -6.52
C LEU A 101 3.48 -15.36 -7.73
N ALA A 102 3.86 -16.65 -7.74
CA ALA A 102 3.42 -17.59 -8.78
C ALA A 102 1.97 -18.06 -8.58
N GLY A 103 1.37 -17.75 -7.42
CA GLY A 103 -0.01 -18.09 -7.11
C GLY A 103 -1.05 -17.16 -7.76
N PRO A 104 -2.34 -17.49 -7.65
CA PRO A 104 -3.44 -16.73 -8.26
C PRO A 104 -3.55 -15.29 -7.73
N THR A 105 -2.98 -15.00 -6.56
CA THR A 105 -2.98 -13.69 -5.92
C THR A 105 -1.73 -12.86 -6.20
N GLY A 106 -0.73 -13.41 -6.88
CA GLY A 106 0.56 -12.74 -7.10
C GLY A 106 0.46 -11.42 -7.86
N GLY A 107 -0.44 -11.36 -8.84
CA GLY A 107 -0.70 -10.14 -9.61
C GLY A 107 -1.16 -8.94 -8.76
N TYR A 108 -1.84 -9.18 -7.63
CA TYR A 108 -2.29 -8.12 -6.71
C TYR A 108 -1.17 -7.52 -5.86
N ILE A 109 0.00 -8.16 -5.83
CA ILE A 109 1.20 -7.63 -5.13
C ILE A 109 2.05 -6.79 -6.09
N ILE A 110 2.07 -7.15 -7.37
CA ILE A 110 2.93 -6.52 -8.38
C ILE A 110 2.26 -5.34 -9.09
N GLY A 111 0.94 -5.38 -9.26
CA GLY A 111 0.16 -4.32 -9.94
C GLY A 111 0.05 -3.05 -9.11
#